data_AF-A0A7X5DYW8-F1
#
_entry.id   AF-A0A7X5DYW8-F1
#
_cell.length_a   1.000
_cell.length_b   1.000
_cell.length_c   1.000
_cell.angle_alpha   90.00
_cell.angle_beta   90.00
_cell.angle_gamma   90.00
#
_symmetry.space_group_name_H-M   'P 1'
#
loop_
_entity.id
_entity.type
_entity.pdbx_description
1 polymer ?
#
loop_
_entity_poly.entity_id
_entity_poly.type
_entity_poly.pdbx_seq_one_letter_code
_entity_poly.pdbx_strand_id
1 'polypeptide(L)'
;MYIYPDNLTAKATLWLWELRDVAVIGVGLLLSVLAIAHVGLIVPLVLTFLYAFLSIRMEDASILDFLRNAANFLFLKQQFYEWRERYE
;
A
#
# COMPACT_ATOMS: atom_id res chain seq x y z
N MET A 1 3.53 38.52 -2.56
CA MET A 1 2.70 37.30 -2.67
C MET A 1 3.50 36.16 -2.06
N TYR A 2 3.03 35.60 -0.95
CA TYR A 2 3.74 34.53 -0.21
C TYR A 2 3.10 33.20 -0.64
N ILE A 3 3.84 32.38 -1.37
CA ILE A 3 3.38 31.04 -1.76
C ILE A 3 3.66 30.12 -0.57
N TYR A 4 2.61 29.79 0.19
CA TYR A 4 2.69 28.75 1.19
C TYR A 4 2.56 27.40 0.48
N PRO A 5 3.43 26.42 0.76
CA PRO A 5 3.26 25.08 0.20
C PRO A 5 1.96 24.48 0.74
N ASP A 6 1.01 24.19 -0.14
CA ASP A 6 -0.32 23.66 0.22
C ASP A 6 -0.25 22.33 0.98
N ASN A 7 0.88 21.60 0.93
CA ASN A 7 1.00 20.31 1.62
C ASN A 7 2.43 20.02 2.09
N LEU A 8 2.69 20.23 3.39
CA LEU A 8 3.97 19.95 4.07
C LEU A 8 4.30 18.44 4.17
N THR A 9 3.34 17.57 3.86
CA THR A 9 3.43 16.10 3.92
C THR A 9 3.21 15.44 2.57
N ALA A 10 3.29 16.18 1.46
CA ALA A 10 3.16 15.62 0.13
C ALA A 10 4.27 14.59 -0.11
N LYS A 11 3.91 13.31 -0.04
CA LYS A 11 4.80 12.22 -0.41
C LYS A 11 5.01 12.24 -1.92
N ALA A 12 6.23 11.88 -2.34
CA ALA A 12 6.54 11.72 -3.77
C ALA A 12 5.71 10.55 -4.35
N THR A 13 4.60 10.88 -4.98
CA THR A 13 3.75 9.96 -5.73
C THR A 13 4.16 9.98 -7.20
N LEU A 14 4.50 8.82 -7.75
CA LEU A 14 4.72 8.64 -9.17
C LEU A 14 3.46 8.05 -9.79
N TRP A 15 2.74 8.86 -10.57
CA TRP A 15 1.49 8.47 -11.25
C TRP A 15 0.40 8.01 -10.26
N LEU A 16 0.37 6.74 -9.90
CA LEU A 16 -0.65 6.07 -9.06
C LEU A 16 -0.02 5.33 -7.86
N TRP A 17 1.30 5.42 -7.68
CA TRP A 17 2.03 4.69 -6.65
C TRP A 17 2.97 5.62 -5.86
N GLU A 18 3.24 5.29 -4.60
CA GLU A 18 4.38 5.90 -3.90
C GLU A 18 5.68 5.38 -4.51
N LEU A 19 6.74 6.19 -4.50
CA LEU A 19 8.05 5.79 -4.99
C LEU A 19 8.55 4.48 -4.34
N ARG A 20 8.18 4.26 -3.08
CA ARG A 20 8.47 3.02 -2.35
C ARG A 20 7.81 1.79 -2.99
N ASP A 21 6.54 1.89 -3.37
CA ASP A 21 5.82 0.77 -3.97
C ASP A 21 6.38 0.44 -5.35
N VAL A 22 6.73 1.47 -6.14
CA VAL A 22 7.41 1.29 -7.43
C VAL A 22 8.74 0.56 -7.25
N ALA A 23 9.52 0.91 -6.22
CA ALA A 23 10.77 0.23 -5.93
C ALA A 23 10.55 -1.26 -5.55
N VAL A 24 9.53 -1.54 -4.73
CA VAL A 24 9.17 -2.93 -4.35
C VAL A 24 8.72 -3.74 -5.56
N ILE A 25 7.86 -3.18 -6.42
CA ILE A 25 7.41 -3.82 -7.65
C ILE A 25 8.61 -4.10 -8.57
N GLY A 26 9.51 -3.14 -8.74
CA GLY A 26 10.72 -3.32 -9.55
C GLY A 26 11.62 -4.45 -9.06
N VAL A 27 11.92 -4.48 -7.76
CA VAL A 27 12.73 -5.55 -7.15
C VAL A 27 12.02 -6.91 -7.26
N GLY A 28 10.72 -6.95 -6.98
CA GLY A 28 9.93 -8.16 -7.08
C GLY A 28 9.90 -8.72 -8.51
N LEU A 29 9.78 -7.84 -9.51
CA LEU A 29 9.75 -8.24 -10.92
C LEU A 29 11.10 -8.83 -11.36
N LEU A 30 12.22 -8.22 -10.93
CA LEU A 30 13.56 -8.77 -11.16
C LEU A 30 13.73 -10.17 -10.53
N LEU A 31 13.30 -10.34 -9.28
CA LEU A 31 13.32 -11.64 -8.60
C LEU A 31 12.42 -12.66 -9.29
N SER A 32 11.28 -12.21 -9.83
CA SER A 32 10.35 -13.09 -10.56
C SER A 32 10.94 -13.58 -11.86
N VAL A 33 11.57 -12.70 -12.64
CA VAL A 33 12.29 -13.09 -13.86
C VAL A 33 13.41 -14.07 -13.53
N LEU A 34 14.17 -13.83 -12.46
CA LEU A 34 15.24 -14.71 -12.02
C LEU A 34 14.71 -16.09 -11.58
N ALA A 35 13.61 -16.12 -10.83
CA ALA A 35 12.98 -17.36 -10.39
C ALA A 35 12.40 -18.18 -11.55
N ILE A 36 11.81 -17.52 -12.55
CA ILE A 36 11.35 -18.17 -13.78
C ILE A 36 12.55 -18.70 -14.57
N ALA A 37 13.63 -17.94 -14.69
CA ALA A 37 14.81 -18.33 -15.46
C ALA A 37 15.55 -19.54 -14.86
N HIS A 38 15.64 -19.66 -13.53
CA HIS A 38 16.36 -20.75 -12.87
C HIS A 38 15.48 -21.92 -12.44
N VAL A 39 14.26 -21.67 -11.99
CA VAL A 39 13.38 -22.67 -11.36
C VAL A 39 12.10 -22.91 -12.17
N GLY A 40 11.82 -22.08 -13.18
CA GLY A 40 10.56 -22.14 -13.94
C GLY A 40 9.33 -21.75 -13.11
N LEU A 41 9.55 -21.09 -11.96
CA LEU A 41 8.52 -20.88 -10.95
C LEU A 41 7.81 -19.54 -11.17
N ILE A 42 6.55 -19.59 -11.60
CA ILE A 42 5.76 -18.40 -11.99
C ILE A 42 5.11 -17.70 -10.77
N VAL A 43 5.03 -18.36 -9.61
CA VAL A 43 4.42 -17.83 -8.38
C VAL A 43 4.91 -16.43 -7.96
N PRO A 44 6.22 -16.09 -8.00
CA PRO A 44 6.69 -14.77 -7.61
C PRO A 44 6.15 -13.69 -8.55
N LEU A 45 6.01 -14.01 -9.85
CA LEU A 45 5.44 -13.09 -10.83
C LEU A 45 3.97 -12.80 -10.49
N VAL A 46 3.18 -13.83 -10.18
CA VAL A 46 1.78 -13.66 -9.77
C VAL A 46 1.68 -12.81 -8.51
N LEU A 47 2.53 -13.06 -7.51
CA LEU A 47 2.57 -12.26 -6.28
C LEU A 47 2.92 -10.81 -6.54
N THR A 48 3.90 -10.53 -7.41
CA THR A 48 4.27 -9.15 -7.75
C THR A 48 3.16 -8.42 -8.48
N PHE A 49 2.42 -9.10 -9.35
CA PHE A 49 1.29 -8.53 -10.05
C PHE A 49 0.13 -8.21 -9.10
N LEU A 50 -0.19 -9.14 -8.20
CA LEU A 50 -1.19 -8.92 -7.14
C LEU A 50 -0.79 -7.76 -6.23
N TYR A 51 0.48 -7.68 -5.82
CA TYR A 51 0.99 -6.56 -5.02
C TYR A 51 0.86 -5.23 -5.78
N ALA A 52 1.30 -5.18 -7.04
CA ALA A 52 1.22 -3.98 -7.86
C ALA A 52 -0.22 -3.49 -8.01
N PHE A 53 -1.17 -4.41 -8.21
CA PHE A 53 -2.59 -4.08 -8.29
C PHE A 53 -3.13 -3.54 -6.95
N LEU A 54 -2.83 -4.21 -5.84
CA LEU A 54 -3.31 -3.80 -4.52
C LEU A 54 -2.65 -2.51 -4.02
N SER A 55 -1.43 -2.20 -4.47
CA SER A 55 -0.72 -1.01 -4.04
C SER A 55 -1.15 0.26 -4.78
N ILE A 56 -1.95 0.16 -5.85
CA ILE A 56 -2.51 1.33 -6.57
C ILE A 56 -3.24 2.23 -5.58
N ARG A 57 -2.88 3.52 -5.59
CA ARG A 57 -3.54 4.56 -4.80
C ARG A 57 -4.76 5.08 -5.56
N MET A 58 -5.93 4.99 -4.93
CA MET A 58 -7.12 5.75 -5.32
C MET A 58 -7.25 6.93 -4.35
N GLU A 59 -7.26 8.15 -4.88
CA GLU A 59 -7.38 9.40 -4.14
C GLU A 59 -6.19 9.67 -3.19
N ASP A 60 -6.17 9.09 -1.98
CA ASP A 60 -5.10 9.28 -0.99
C ASP A 60 -4.76 8.02 -0.16
N ALA A 61 -5.54 6.94 -0.33
CA ALA A 61 -5.37 5.68 0.38
C ALA A 61 -5.09 4.54 -0.60
N SER A 62 -4.10 3.72 -0.29
CA SER A 62 -3.87 2.49 -1.04
C SER A 62 -4.91 1.43 -0.66
N ILE A 63 -5.38 0.64 -1.62
CA ILE A 63 -6.27 -0.50 -1.35
C ILE A 63 -5.59 -1.47 -0.37
N LEU A 64 -4.27 -1.62 -0.45
CA LEU A 64 -3.48 -2.41 0.50
C LEU A 64 -3.57 -1.86 1.92
N ASP A 65 -3.51 -0.53 2.10
CA ASP A 65 -3.67 0.11 3.42
C ASP A 65 -5.07 -0.09 3.96
N PHE A 66 -6.09 0.03 3.11
CA PHE A 66 -7.46 -0.29 3.48
C PHE A 66 -7.61 -1.75 3.91
N LEU A 67 -7.08 -2.70 3.13
CA LEU A 67 -7.16 -4.12 3.42
C LEU A 67 -6.42 -4.47 4.71
N ARG A 68 -5.27 -3.84 4.95
CA ARG A 68 -4.49 -4.00 6.18
C ARG A 68 -5.22 -3.43 7.39
N ASN A 69 -5.84 -2.27 7.25
CA ASN A 69 -6.64 -1.68 8.31
C ASN A 69 -7.89 -2.52 8.59
N ALA A 70 -8.57 -3.01 7.56
CA ALA A 70 -9.71 -3.91 7.67
C ALA A 70 -9.33 -5.22 8.35
N ALA A 71 -8.22 -5.85 7.95
CA ALA A 71 -7.73 -7.07 8.61
C ALA A 71 -7.36 -6.81 10.08
N ASN A 72 -6.74 -5.67 10.37
CA ASN A 72 -6.44 -5.28 11.74
C ASN A 72 -7.71 -5.10 12.58
N PHE A 73 -8.71 -4.43 12.03
CA PHE A 73 -10.00 -4.20 12.67
C PHE A 73 -10.79 -5.49 12.88
N LEU A 74 -10.84 -6.38 11.88
CA LEU A 74 -11.69 -7.57 11.91
C LEU A 74 -11.08 -8.74 12.67
N PHE A 75 -9.76 -8.94 12.55
CA PHE A 75 -9.11 -10.17 13.00
C PHE A 75 -7.99 -9.95 14.02
N LEU A 76 -7.17 -8.89 13.88
CA LEU A 76 -5.92 -8.79 14.65
C LEU A 76 -6.02 -7.91 15.90
N LYS A 77 -6.98 -6.98 15.96
CA LYS A 77 -7.16 -6.09 17.12
C LYS A 77 -8.54 -6.24 17.72
N GLN A 78 -8.55 -6.52 19.02
CA GLN A 78 -9.75 -6.42 19.83
C GLN A 78 -10.16 -4.96 19.94
N GLN A 79 -11.39 -4.65 19.53
CA GLN A 79 -11.93 -3.31 19.62
C GLN A 79 -12.56 -3.07 20.99
N PHE A 80 -12.07 -2.06 21.70
CA PHE A 80 -12.65 -1.59 22.96
C PHE A 80 -13.49 -0.36 22.69
N TYR A 81 -14.78 -0.45 23.04
CA TYR A 81 -15.73 0.65 22.93
C TYR A 81 -16.10 1.11 24.34
N GLU A 82 -15.65 2.31 24.70
CA GLU A 82 -16.07 2.97 25.92
C GLU A 82 -17.21 3.93 25.61
N TRP A 83 -18.29 3.86 26.38
CA TRP A 83 -19.35 4.85 26.33
C TRP A 83 -18.84 6.13 26.98
N ARG A 84 -18.74 7.21 26.21
CA ARG A 84 -18.43 8.55 26.73
C ARG A 84 -19.73 9.35 26.75
N GLU A 85 -20.08 9.94 27.89
CA GLU A 85 -21.21 10.87 27.96
C GLU A 85 -20.95 12.05 27.02
N ARG A 86 -21.95 12.36 26.21
CA ARG A 86 -21.96 13.56 25.37
C ARG A 86 -22.11 14.74 26.31
N TYR A 87 -21.02 15.46 26.57
CA TYR A 87 -21.14 16.80 27.15
C TYR A 87 -21.70 17.71 26.05
N GLU A 88 -22.98 18.05 26.17
CA GLU A 88 -23.63 19.13 25.41
C GLU A 88 -23.20 20.51 25.93
#